data_AF-A0A1G2H6T3-F1
#
_entry.id   AF-A0A1G2H6T3-F1
#
_cell.length_a   1.000
_cell.length_b   1.000
_cell.length_c   1.000
_cell.angle_alpha   90.00
_cell.angle_beta   90.00
_cell.angle_gamma   90.00
#
_symmetry.space_group_name_H-M   'P 1'
#
loop_
_entity.id
_entity.type
_entity.pdbx_description
1 polymer ?
#
loop_
_entity_poly.entity_id
_entity_poly.type
_entity_poly.pdbx_seq_one_letter_code
_entity_poly.pdbx_strand_id
1 'polypeptide(L)'
;METFQPKPESNEAKEKQALWDKTMEKLDRVADRLDKPIDAGIKETVVAFIVSEFPTYGSCEGHVEERFDKSIKLRPYIEVGLDEPRQRFIGESEIKEHIAAEYGITAEELEDNDAAERAYWDYIHEQDVPETLEFLEIRAKNEELERLIQQILETFYQNRQVSEDIKLTIKRIGPAGHFRVTTAKENPKEVPESELENCQKQLLAEQEEVKAFTQFLKGRFLS
;
A
#
# COMPACT_ATOMS: atom_id res chain seq x y z
N MET A 1 1.58 -30.52 43.72
CA MET A 1 1.84 -29.46 42.73
C MET A 1 1.92 -30.14 41.38
N GLU A 2 0.81 -30.18 40.65
CA GLU A 2 0.84 -30.62 39.25
C GLU A 2 1.52 -29.52 38.43
N THR A 3 2.62 -29.87 37.79
CA THR A 3 3.33 -29.02 36.86
C THR A 3 2.51 -28.91 35.59
N PHE A 4 1.99 -27.71 35.31
CA PHE A 4 1.38 -27.39 34.03
C PHE A 4 2.46 -27.51 32.95
N GLN A 5 2.48 -28.63 32.23
CA GLN A 5 3.29 -28.76 31.02
C GLN A 5 2.50 -28.10 29.88
N PRO A 6 3.05 -27.07 29.20
CA PRO A 6 2.39 -26.51 28.03
C PRO A 6 2.23 -27.60 26.97
N LYS A 7 1.03 -27.69 26.38
CA LYS A 7 0.79 -28.59 25.24
C LYS A 7 1.81 -28.26 24.13
N PRO A 8 2.39 -29.28 23.47
CA PRO A 8 3.32 -29.04 22.37
C PRO A 8 2.60 -28.25 21.27
N GLU A 9 3.27 -27.22 20.75
CA GLU A 9 2.83 -26.47 19.57
C GLU A 9 2.53 -27.42 18.41
N SER A 10 1.40 -27.20 17.72
CA SER A 10 1.04 -27.96 16.52
C SER A 10 2.09 -27.74 15.42
N ASN A 11 2.24 -28.72 14.53
CA ASN A 11 3.18 -28.60 13.40
C ASN A 11 2.85 -27.39 12.51
N GLU A 12 1.57 -27.05 12.38
CA GLU A 12 1.07 -25.90 11.64
C GLU A 12 1.51 -24.55 12.24
N ALA A 13 1.46 -24.39 13.57
CA ALA A 13 1.90 -23.16 14.23
C ALA A 13 3.40 -22.90 14.00
N LYS A 14 4.20 -23.97 13.99
CA LYS A 14 5.63 -23.89 13.68
C LYS A 14 5.90 -23.51 12.23
N GLU A 15 5.13 -24.06 11.29
CA GLU A 15 5.22 -23.71 9.87
C GLU A 15 4.84 -22.25 9.63
N LYS A 16 3.77 -21.76 10.26
CA LYS A 16 3.35 -20.35 10.23
C LYS A 16 4.43 -19.44 10.80
N GLN A 17 4.99 -19.76 11.97
CA GLN A 17 6.08 -18.97 12.57
C GLN A 17 7.34 -18.97 11.68
N ALA A 18 7.70 -20.11 11.08
CA ALA A 18 8.82 -20.18 10.16
C ALA A 18 8.60 -19.34 8.88
N LEU A 19 7.37 -19.30 8.35
CA LEU A 19 7.02 -18.42 7.24
C LEU A 19 7.12 -16.93 7.62
N TRP A 20 6.68 -16.57 8.83
CA TRP A 20 6.81 -15.23 9.38
C TRP A 20 8.27 -14.79 9.44
N ASP A 21 9.12 -15.59 10.08
CA ASP A 21 10.54 -15.28 10.30
C ASP A 21 11.29 -15.20 8.96
N LYS A 22 11.02 -16.14 8.05
CA LYS A 22 11.58 -16.11 6.69
C LYS A 22 11.17 -14.85 5.91
N THR A 23 9.94 -14.39 6.10
CA THR A 23 9.45 -13.18 5.43
C THR A 23 10.12 -11.93 6.01
N MET A 24 10.29 -11.86 7.33
CA MET A 24 11.08 -10.80 7.98
C MET A 24 12.51 -10.73 7.40
N GLU A 25 13.21 -11.86 7.33
CA GLU A 25 14.58 -11.93 6.78
C GLU A 25 14.65 -11.54 5.30
N LYS A 26 13.62 -11.89 4.52
CA LYS A 26 13.53 -11.49 3.11
C LYS A 26 13.43 -9.97 2.99
N LEU A 27 12.61 -9.33 3.83
CA LEU A 27 12.40 -7.88 3.81
C LEU A 27 13.63 -7.08 4.28
N ASP A 28 14.53 -7.67 5.07
CA ASP A 28 15.81 -7.04 5.42
C ASP A 28 16.72 -6.77 4.21
N ARG A 29 16.44 -7.42 3.07
CA ARG A 29 17.18 -7.26 1.80
C ARG A 29 16.46 -6.40 0.78
N VAL A 30 15.29 -5.86 1.12
CA VAL A 30 14.49 -5.01 0.25
C VAL A 30 14.81 -3.56 0.55
N ALA A 31 15.15 -2.81 -0.49
CA ALA A 31 15.36 -1.37 -0.43
C ALA A 31 14.58 -0.66 -1.55
N ASP A 32 14.25 0.61 -1.33
CA ASP A 32 13.61 1.45 -2.34
C ASP A 32 14.59 1.85 -3.46
N ARG A 33 14.13 2.67 -4.41
CA ARG A 33 14.97 3.17 -5.53
C ARG A 33 16.13 4.08 -5.07
N LEU A 34 16.13 4.49 -3.81
CA LEU A 34 17.17 5.30 -3.16
C LEU A 34 18.05 4.45 -2.22
N ASP A 35 17.95 3.12 -2.30
CA ASP A 35 18.67 2.16 -1.45
C ASP A 35 18.31 2.29 0.05
N LYS A 36 17.11 2.80 0.37
CA LYS A 36 16.62 2.88 1.74
C LYS A 36 15.82 1.63 2.11
N PRO A 37 16.08 1.02 3.27
CA PRO A 37 15.31 -0.13 3.74
C PRO A 37 13.88 0.28 4.12
N ILE A 38 13.01 -0.72 4.28
CA ILE A 38 11.67 -0.52 4.86
C ILE A 38 11.80 0.06 6.28
N ASP A 39 10.99 1.07 6.58
CA ASP A 39 10.94 1.71 7.89
C ASP A 39 10.74 0.67 9.01
N ALA A 40 11.59 0.73 10.05
CA ALA A 40 11.59 -0.27 11.11
C ALA A 40 10.25 -0.33 11.86
N GLY A 41 9.54 0.79 11.99
CA GLY A 41 8.26 0.88 12.67
C GLY A 41 7.08 0.24 11.93
N ILE A 42 7.23 -0.04 10.62
CA ILE A 42 6.16 -0.64 9.79
C ILE A 42 6.52 -1.99 9.17
N LYS A 43 7.79 -2.41 9.23
CA LYS A 43 8.26 -3.68 8.63
C LYS A 43 7.45 -4.90 9.09
N GLU A 44 7.11 -4.98 10.38
CA GLU A 44 6.28 -6.08 10.91
C GLU A 44 4.88 -6.07 10.29
N THR A 45 4.32 -4.87 10.03
CA THR A 45 3.05 -4.70 9.33
C THR A 45 3.14 -5.21 7.90
N VAL A 46 4.21 -4.89 7.18
CA VAL A 46 4.43 -5.39 5.81
C VAL A 46 4.47 -6.92 5.81
N VAL A 47 5.16 -7.55 6.78
CA VAL A 47 5.15 -9.00 6.94
C VAL A 47 3.74 -9.53 7.19
N ALA A 48 2.99 -8.92 8.11
CA ALA A 48 1.64 -9.35 8.44
C ALA A 48 0.70 -9.35 7.20
N PHE A 49 0.83 -8.36 6.32
CA PHE A 49 0.09 -8.31 5.06
C PHE A 49 0.54 -9.42 4.10
N ILE A 50 1.85 -9.56 3.86
CA ILE A 50 2.39 -10.56 2.92
C ILE A 50 2.00 -11.98 3.32
N VAL A 51 2.17 -12.37 4.59
CA VAL A 51 1.83 -13.73 5.06
C VAL A 51 0.32 -13.96 5.12
N SER A 52 -0.48 -12.89 5.14
CA SER A 52 -1.93 -12.94 5.02
C SER A 52 -2.41 -12.85 3.56
N GLU A 53 -1.52 -13.06 2.59
CA GLU A 53 -1.80 -13.08 1.15
C GLU A 53 -2.26 -11.74 0.57
N PHE A 54 -1.82 -10.62 1.18
CA PHE A 54 -1.97 -9.27 0.62
C PHE A 54 -0.61 -8.80 0.06
N PRO A 55 -0.40 -8.83 -1.27
CA PRO A 55 0.84 -8.39 -1.89
C PRO A 55 1.05 -6.90 -1.65
N THR A 56 2.22 -6.53 -1.12
CA THR A 56 2.57 -5.13 -0.80
C THR A 56 3.61 -4.61 -1.77
N TYR A 57 3.46 -3.37 -2.24
CA TYR A 57 4.43 -2.72 -3.15
C TYR A 57 4.95 -1.37 -2.63
N GLY A 58 4.36 -0.83 -1.56
CA GLY A 58 4.78 0.44 -0.95
C GLY A 58 4.34 0.53 0.51
N SER A 59 5.12 1.22 1.34
CA SER A 59 4.76 1.48 2.74
C SER A 59 5.49 2.72 3.27
N CYS A 60 4.94 3.35 4.30
CA CYS A 60 5.60 4.40 5.07
C CYS A 60 5.15 4.30 6.53
N GLU A 61 6.06 4.43 7.49
CA GLU A 61 5.70 4.46 8.92
C GLU A 61 5.02 5.77 9.36
N GLY A 62 5.00 6.76 8.48
CA GLY A 62 4.53 8.11 8.76
C GLY A 62 5.55 8.90 9.59
N HIS A 63 5.85 10.11 9.17
CA HIS A 63 6.81 10.99 9.82
C HIS A 63 6.49 12.45 9.52
N VAL A 64 7.07 13.36 10.30
CA VAL A 64 7.07 14.78 9.95
C VAL A 64 8.42 15.10 9.31
N GLU A 65 8.40 15.72 8.14
CA GLU A 65 9.60 16.15 7.42
C GLU A 65 9.51 17.62 7.01
N GLU A 66 10.65 18.25 6.82
CA GLU A 66 10.74 19.59 6.25
C GLU A 66 10.90 19.49 4.73
N ARG A 67 10.03 20.19 3.99
CA ARG A 67 10.18 20.42 2.55
C ARG A 67 9.90 21.88 2.23
N PHE A 68 10.80 22.53 1.49
CA PHE A 68 10.64 23.92 1.05
C PHE A 68 10.32 24.87 2.21
N ASP A 69 11.06 24.74 3.33
CA ASP A 69 10.87 25.51 4.57
C ASP A 69 9.49 25.33 5.24
N LYS A 70 8.82 24.21 4.94
CA LYS A 70 7.51 23.85 5.50
C LYS A 70 7.56 22.49 6.15
N SER A 71 6.98 22.38 7.35
CA SER A 71 6.75 21.09 7.99
C SER A 71 5.57 20.38 7.34
N ILE A 72 5.78 19.15 6.89
CA ILE A 72 4.77 18.30 6.26
C ILE A 72 4.66 17.03 7.09
N LYS A 73 3.42 16.68 7.47
CA LYS A 73 3.12 15.40 8.08
C LYS A 73 2.79 14.37 7.00
N LEU A 74 3.49 13.25 7.01
CA LEU A 74 3.16 12.04 6.27
C LEU A 74 2.50 11.03 7.22
N ARG A 75 1.47 10.33 6.73
CA ARG A 75 0.72 9.34 7.50
C ARG A 75 1.29 7.95 7.28
N PRO A 76 1.13 7.04 8.26
CA PRO A 76 1.46 5.66 8.03
C PRO A 76 0.54 5.06 6.97
N TYR A 77 1.11 4.25 6.08
CA TYR A 77 0.34 3.53 5.09
C TYR A 77 0.99 2.23 4.64
N ILE A 78 0.17 1.34 4.10
CA ILE A 78 0.58 0.14 3.36
C ILE A 78 -0.20 0.14 2.05
N GLU A 79 0.51 0.02 0.93
CA GLU A 79 -0.06 -0.13 -0.40
C GLU A 79 -0.09 -1.59 -0.81
N VAL A 80 -1.25 -2.01 -1.29
CA VAL A 80 -1.58 -3.38 -1.63
C VAL A 80 -2.04 -3.46 -3.07
N GLY A 81 -1.53 -4.44 -3.79
CA GLY A 81 -1.95 -4.76 -5.14
C GLY A 81 -0.96 -5.68 -5.83
N LEU A 82 -1.45 -6.41 -6.82
CA LEU A 82 -0.63 -7.22 -7.72
C LEU A 82 0.16 -6.34 -8.69
N ASP A 83 1.27 -6.86 -9.20
CA ASP A 83 2.03 -6.18 -10.26
C ASP A 83 1.12 -5.91 -11.48
N GLU A 84 1.18 -4.68 -11.99
CA GLU A 84 0.43 -4.30 -13.19
C GLU A 84 1.03 -4.97 -14.44
N PRO A 85 0.20 -5.29 -15.45
CA PRO A 85 0.72 -5.80 -16.71
C PRO A 85 1.50 -4.71 -17.42
N ARG A 86 2.40 -5.10 -18.32
CA ARG A 86 3.20 -4.13 -19.10
C ARG A 86 2.33 -3.19 -19.93
N GLN A 87 1.16 -3.65 -20.38
CA GLN A 87 0.22 -2.86 -21.16
C GLN A 87 -1.18 -2.93 -20.54
N ARG A 88 -1.78 -1.76 -20.35
CA ARG A 88 -3.17 -1.61 -19.91
C ARG A 88 -4.14 -1.75 -21.08
N PHE A 89 -3.78 -1.22 -22.25
CA PHE A 89 -4.66 -1.16 -23.42
C PHE A 89 -4.15 -2.06 -24.55
N ILE A 90 -5.07 -2.60 -25.35
CA ILE A 90 -4.72 -3.41 -26.52
C ILE A 90 -4.01 -2.52 -27.55
N GLY A 91 -2.78 -2.87 -27.92
CA GLY A 91 -1.96 -2.10 -28.88
C GLY A 91 -1.34 -0.84 -28.28
N GLU A 92 -1.23 -0.73 -26.95
CA GLU A 92 -0.72 0.46 -26.27
C GLU A 92 0.67 0.89 -26.76
N SER A 93 1.58 -0.04 -27.01
CA SER A 93 2.93 0.31 -27.51
C SER A 93 2.88 0.96 -28.88
N GLU A 94 2.10 0.41 -29.81
CA GLU A 94 1.92 0.96 -31.16
C GLU A 94 1.24 2.33 -31.13
N ILE A 95 0.27 2.52 -30.23
CA ILE A 95 -0.40 3.81 -30.03
C ILE A 95 0.59 4.84 -29.48
N LYS A 96 1.37 4.50 -28.45
CA LYS A 96 2.40 5.39 -27.89
C LYS A 96 3.45 5.76 -28.95
N GLU A 97 3.90 4.80 -29.77
CA GLU A 97 4.84 5.07 -30.87
C GLU A 97 4.26 6.00 -31.93
N HIS A 98 3.01 5.76 -32.34
CA HIS A 98 2.32 6.58 -33.33
C HIS A 98 2.21 8.04 -32.87
N ILE A 99 1.75 8.26 -31.63
CA ILE A 99 1.56 9.59 -31.07
C ILE A 99 2.90 10.26 -30.82
N ALA A 100 3.88 9.57 -30.25
CA ALA A 100 5.21 10.13 -30.04
C ALA A 100 5.84 10.67 -31.34
N ALA A 101 5.65 9.96 -32.47
CA ALA A 101 6.12 10.40 -33.77
C ALA A 101 5.49 11.72 -34.24
N GLU A 102 4.22 12.00 -33.91
CA GLU A 102 3.55 13.27 -34.24
C GLU A 102 4.15 14.46 -33.49
N TYR A 103 4.71 14.21 -32.31
CA TYR A 103 5.36 15.21 -31.46
C TYR A 103 6.88 15.25 -31.63
N GLY A 104 7.45 14.38 -32.48
CA GLY A 104 8.89 14.30 -32.71
C GLY A 104 9.69 13.82 -31.51
N ILE A 105 9.07 13.02 -30.64
CA ILE A 105 9.67 12.42 -29.44
C ILE A 105 9.68 10.89 -29.55
N THR A 106 10.31 10.21 -28.60
CA THR A 106 10.21 8.75 -28.46
C THR A 106 9.02 8.34 -27.59
N ALA A 107 8.58 7.09 -27.70
CA ALA A 107 7.50 6.55 -26.86
C ALA A 107 7.83 6.57 -25.36
N GLU A 108 9.11 6.51 -24.99
CA GLU A 108 9.57 6.59 -23.60
C GLU A 108 9.46 8.01 -23.03
N GLU A 109 9.60 9.04 -23.88
CA GLU A 109 9.49 10.45 -23.51
C GLU A 109 8.04 10.96 -23.48
N LEU A 110 7.06 10.12 -23.88
CA LEU A 110 5.67 10.53 -24.03
C LEU A 110 5.06 11.01 -22.70
N GLU A 111 5.36 10.31 -21.61
CA GLU A 111 4.84 10.62 -20.26
C GLU A 111 5.49 11.89 -19.67
N ASP A 112 6.66 12.30 -20.18
CA ASP A 112 7.34 13.55 -19.78
C ASP A 112 6.91 14.76 -20.64
N ASN A 113 6.02 14.55 -21.63
CA ASN A 113 5.52 15.59 -22.53
C ASN A 113 4.00 15.76 -22.37
N ASP A 114 3.58 16.79 -21.62
CA ASP A 114 2.17 17.10 -21.34
C ASP A 114 1.24 17.12 -22.56
N ALA A 115 1.74 17.54 -23.74
CA ALA A 115 0.94 17.62 -24.95
C ALA A 115 0.78 16.26 -25.63
N ALA A 116 1.85 15.45 -25.65
CA ALA A 116 1.81 14.09 -26.19
C ALA A 116 1.05 13.14 -25.25
N GLU A 117 1.21 13.27 -23.93
CA GLU A 117 0.45 12.51 -22.94
C GLU A 117 -1.05 12.78 -23.07
N ARG A 118 -1.44 14.04 -23.25
CA ARG A 118 -2.83 14.41 -23.50
C ARG A 118 -3.37 13.78 -24.78
N ALA A 119 -2.62 13.87 -25.89
CA ALA A 119 -3.01 13.25 -27.15
C ALA A 119 -3.16 11.73 -27.03
N TYR A 120 -2.31 11.08 -26.23
CA TYR A 120 -2.45 9.67 -25.89
C TYR A 120 -3.78 9.37 -25.20
N TRP A 121 -4.11 10.10 -24.15
CA TRP A 121 -5.38 9.90 -23.43
C TRP A 121 -6.61 10.23 -24.29
N ASP A 122 -6.54 11.28 -25.10
CA ASP A 122 -7.60 11.65 -26.04
C ASP A 122 -7.79 10.54 -27.08
N TYR A 123 -6.71 9.98 -27.65
CA TYR A 123 -6.79 8.86 -28.59
C TYR A 123 -7.43 7.62 -27.96
N ILE A 124 -6.97 7.23 -26.76
CA ILE A 124 -7.54 6.08 -26.03
C ILE A 124 -9.04 6.27 -25.82
N HIS A 125 -9.48 7.48 -25.47
CA HIS A 125 -10.89 7.79 -25.23
C HIS A 125 -11.71 7.84 -26.52
N GLU A 126 -11.24 8.54 -27.55
CA GLU A 126 -11.95 8.73 -28.81
C GLU A 126 -12.09 7.43 -29.62
N GLN A 127 -11.08 6.58 -29.55
CA GLN A 127 -11.08 5.29 -30.26
C GLN A 127 -11.68 4.16 -29.41
N ASP A 128 -12.13 4.45 -28.17
CA ASP A 128 -12.66 3.47 -27.22
C ASP A 128 -11.75 2.24 -27.11
N VAL A 129 -10.45 2.49 -26.94
CA VAL A 129 -9.44 1.42 -26.98
C VAL A 129 -9.66 0.49 -25.79
N PRO A 130 -9.90 -0.81 -26.01
CA PRO A 130 -10.22 -1.73 -24.94
C PRO A 130 -9.00 -2.00 -24.04
N GLU A 131 -9.26 -2.14 -22.74
CA GLU A 131 -8.28 -2.66 -21.78
C GLU A 131 -7.94 -4.12 -22.10
N THR A 132 -6.71 -4.53 -21.80
CA THR A 132 -6.26 -5.92 -21.99
C THR A 132 -6.96 -6.85 -21.01
N LEU A 133 -7.15 -8.11 -21.41
CA LEU A 133 -7.72 -9.13 -20.51
C LEU A 133 -6.89 -9.29 -19.24
N GLU A 134 -5.56 -9.25 -19.36
CA GLU A 134 -4.64 -9.35 -18.23
C GLU A 134 -4.84 -8.20 -17.22
N PHE A 135 -4.99 -6.96 -17.70
CA PHE A 135 -5.29 -5.81 -16.86
C PHE A 135 -6.63 -5.96 -16.13
N LEU A 136 -7.67 -6.41 -16.85
CA LEU A 136 -8.99 -6.65 -16.29
C LEU A 136 -8.97 -7.74 -15.19
N GLU A 137 -8.22 -8.82 -15.40
CA GLU A 137 -8.05 -9.89 -14.42
C GLU A 137 -7.31 -9.42 -13.16
N ILE A 138 -6.26 -8.61 -13.33
CA ILE A 138 -5.52 -8.02 -12.21
C ILE A 138 -6.41 -7.09 -11.41
N ARG A 139 -7.19 -6.22 -12.08
CA ARG A 139 -8.15 -5.34 -11.41
C ARG A 139 -9.17 -6.12 -10.60
N ALA A 140 -9.76 -7.17 -11.17
CA ALA A 140 -10.73 -8.01 -10.47
C ALA A 140 -10.12 -8.67 -9.21
N LYS A 141 -8.88 -9.19 -9.30
CA LYS A 141 -8.17 -9.76 -8.15
C LYS A 141 -7.88 -8.71 -7.07
N ASN A 142 -7.45 -7.51 -7.45
CA ASN A 142 -7.20 -6.43 -6.50
C ASN A 142 -8.50 -5.96 -5.82
N GLU A 143 -9.63 -5.92 -6.53
CA GLU A 143 -10.95 -5.66 -5.93
C GLU A 143 -11.37 -6.75 -4.94
N GLU A 144 -11.03 -8.02 -5.19
CA GLU A 144 -11.23 -9.09 -4.21
C GLU A 144 -10.39 -8.90 -2.95
N LEU A 145 -9.11 -8.55 -3.10
CA LEU A 145 -8.24 -8.20 -1.97
C LEU A 145 -8.79 -7.02 -1.16
N GLU A 146 -9.30 -5.98 -1.82
CA GLU A 146 -9.93 -4.82 -1.17
C GLU A 146 -11.12 -5.27 -0.30
N ARG A 147 -12.02 -6.11 -0.84
CA ARG A 147 -13.17 -6.61 -0.08
C ARG A 147 -12.74 -7.46 1.11
N LEU A 148 -11.72 -8.29 0.95
CA LEU A 148 -11.21 -9.14 2.03
C LEU A 148 -10.61 -8.30 3.16
N ILE A 149 -9.75 -7.33 2.86
CA ILE A 149 -9.15 -6.48 3.89
C ILE A 149 -10.21 -5.59 4.55
N GLN A 150 -11.24 -5.14 3.82
CA GLN A 150 -12.37 -4.41 4.38
C GLN A 150 -13.12 -5.24 5.44
N GLN A 151 -13.40 -6.52 5.18
CA GLN A 151 -14.03 -7.42 6.15
C GLN A 151 -13.13 -7.67 7.38
N ILE A 152 -11.82 -7.75 7.18
CA ILE A 152 -10.84 -7.89 8.26
C ILE A 152 -10.81 -6.63 9.13
N LEU A 153 -10.83 -5.43 8.52
CA LEU A 153 -10.92 -4.15 9.23
C LEU A 153 -12.23 -4.02 10.01
N GLU A 154 -13.36 -4.41 9.42
CA GLU A 154 -14.65 -4.45 10.12
C GLU A 154 -14.56 -5.33 11.37
N THR A 155 -14.00 -6.53 11.24
CA THR A 155 -13.78 -7.45 12.37
C THR A 155 -12.87 -6.85 13.43
N PHE A 156 -11.77 -6.22 13.02
CA PHE A 156 -10.86 -5.51 13.91
C PHE A 156 -11.58 -4.44 14.72
N TYR A 157 -12.51 -3.70 14.09
CA TYR A 157 -13.23 -2.60 14.72
C TYR A 157 -14.51 -2.97 15.47
N GLN A 158 -15.02 -4.20 15.37
CA GLN A 158 -16.32 -4.61 15.95
C GLN A 158 -16.53 -4.23 17.43
N ASN A 159 -15.47 -4.25 18.24
CA ASN A 159 -15.52 -3.94 19.68
C ASN A 159 -14.51 -2.87 20.12
N ARG A 160 -14.00 -2.07 19.18
CA ARG A 160 -13.03 -0.99 19.45
C ARG A 160 -13.72 0.37 19.33
N GLN A 161 -13.44 1.26 20.27
CA GLN A 161 -13.77 2.68 20.14
C GLN A 161 -12.48 3.43 19.83
N VAL A 162 -12.36 3.90 18.59
CA VAL A 162 -11.22 4.67 18.08
C VAL A 162 -11.78 5.90 17.38
N SER A 163 -11.09 7.04 17.48
CA SER A 163 -11.47 8.26 16.75
C SER A 163 -11.44 8.00 15.23
N GLU A 164 -12.40 8.54 14.50
CA GLU A 164 -12.45 8.44 13.03
C GLU A 164 -11.17 8.98 12.37
N ASP A 165 -10.51 9.95 12.99
CA ASP A 165 -9.24 10.52 12.49
C ASP A 165 -8.07 9.52 12.53
N ILE A 166 -8.14 8.52 13.41
CA ILE A 166 -7.09 7.51 13.65
C ILE A 166 -7.45 6.17 13.00
N LYS A 167 -8.75 5.91 12.81
CA LYS A 167 -9.26 4.68 12.22
C LYS A 167 -8.65 4.43 10.84
N LEU A 168 -8.23 3.19 10.61
CA LEU A 168 -7.73 2.74 9.31
C LEU A 168 -8.88 2.62 8.31
N THR A 169 -8.63 3.10 7.10
CA THR A 169 -9.53 3.06 5.95
C THR A 169 -8.77 2.63 4.71
N ILE A 170 -9.53 2.29 3.68
CA ILE A 170 -8.99 1.90 2.38
C ILE A 170 -9.18 3.07 1.41
N LYS A 171 -8.11 3.44 0.70
CA LYS A 171 -8.15 4.42 -0.38
C LYS A 171 -7.65 3.76 -1.67
N ARG A 172 -8.48 3.70 -2.71
CA ARG A 172 -8.07 3.20 -4.03
C ARG A 172 -7.01 4.10 -4.66
N ILE A 173 -6.06 3.48 -5.36
CA ILE A 173 -4.95 4.14 -6.04
C ILE A 173 -4.82 3.51 -7.43
N GLY A 174 -4.72 4.36 -8.45
CA GLY A 174 -4.52 3.90 -9.81
C GLY A 174 -5.73 3.15 -10.41
N PRO A 175 -5.63 2.79 -11.70
CA PRO A 175 -6.74 2.19 -12.43
C PRO A 175 -6.83 0.66 -12.28
N ALA A 176 -5.75 0.00 -11.85
CA ALA A 176 -5.66 -1.45 -11.71
C ALA A 176 -6.21 -1.99 -10.37
N GLY A 177 -6.92 -1.15 -9.61
CA GLY A 177 -7.56 -1.56 -8.36
C GLY A 177 -6.63 -1.66 -7.15
N HIS A 178 -5.38 -1.19 -7.26
CA HIS A 178 -4.50 -1.05 -6.10
C HIS A 178 -5.15 -0.16 -5.05
N PHE A 179 -4.77 -0.35 -3.81
CA PHE A 179 -5.32 0.44 -2.73
C PHE A 179 -4.32 0.59 -1.60
N ARG A 180 -4.61 1.56 -0.74
CA ARG A 180 -3.81 1.89 0.41
C ARG A 180 -4.64 1.75 1.67
N VAL A 181 -4.12 1.01 2.63
CA VAL A 181 -4.61 1.01 4.01
C VAL A 181 -3.87 2.12 4.75
N THR A 182 -4.62 3.12 5.21
CA THR A 182 -4.09 4.35 5.83
C THR A 182 -5.12 4.91 6.81
N THR A 183 -4.74 5.86 7.66
CA THR A 183 -5.74 6.57 8.50
C THR A 183 -6.60 7.55 7.67
N ALA A 184 -7.86 7.75 8.10
CA ALA A 184 -8.91 8.38 7.30
C ALA A 184 -8.63 9.86 6.93
N LYS A 185 -8.17 10.66 7.89
CA LYS A 185 -8.09 12.12 7.77
C LYS A 185 -6.96 12.57 6.87
N GLU A 186 -7.24 13.37 5.85
CA GLU A 186 -6.20 13.95 5.01
C GLU A 186 -5.24 14.83 5.80
N ASN A 187 -3.95 14.78 5.47
CA ASN A 187 -2.98 15.64 6.12
C ASN A 187 -3.14 17.07 5.62
N PRO A 188 -2.97 18.08 6.49
CA PRO A 188 -2.82 19.45 6.03
C PRO A 188 -1.58 19.56 5.13
N LYS A 189 -1.65 20.43 4.13
CA LYS A 189 -0.54 20.69 3.18
C LYS A 189 0.71 21.23 3.87
N GLU A 190 0.54 21.80 5.06
CA GLU A 190 1.57 22.40 5.88
C GLU A 190 1.14 22.34 7.35
N VAL A 191 2.10 22.02 8.23
CA VAL A 191 1.92 22.02 9.68
C VAL A 191 2.59 23.28 10.23
N PRO A 192 1.83 24.25 10.77
CA PRO A 192 2.42 25.39 11.46
C PRO A 192 3.26 24.94 12.66
N GLU A 193 4.31 25.69 12.99
CA GLU A 193 5.19 25.38 14.13
C GLU A 193 4.40 25.23 15.44
N SER A 194 3.36 26.06 15.63
CA SER A 194 2.46 26.01 16.79
C SER A 194 1.65 24.70 16.92
N GLU A 195 1.50 23.94 15.83
CA GLU A 195 0.73 22.70 15.77
C GLU A 195 1.62 21.45 15.70
N LEU A 196 2.95 21.60 15.67
CA LEU A 196 3.89 20.49 15.53
C LEU A 196 3.73 19.46 16.65
N GLU A 197 3.60 19.91 17.89
CA GLU A 197 3.44 19.01 19.03
C GLU A 197 2.14 18.19 18.93
N ASN A 198 1.04 18.82 18.51
CA ASN A 198 -0.24 18.15 18.29
C ASN A 198 -0.16 17.16 17.13
N CYS A 199 0.52 17.53 16.04
CA CYS A 199 0.73 16.66 14.89
C CYS A 199 1.58 15.44 15.23
N GLN A 200 2.63 15.60 16.03
CA GLN A 200 3.45 14.50 16.53
C GLN A 200 2.64 13.57 17.44
N LYS A 201 1.83 14.10 18.36
CA LYS A 201 0.92 13.30 19.19
C LYS A 201 -0.08 12.51 18.35
N GLN A 202 -0.64 13.14 17.33
CA GLN A 202 -1.55 12.46 16.42
C GLN A 202 -0.84 11.37 15.61
N LEU A 203 0.37 11.64 15.09
CA LEU A 203 1.16 10.66 14.36
C LEU A 203 1.44 9.42 15.21
N LEU A 204 1.83 9.61 16.48
CA LEU A 204 2.04 8.49 17.40
C LEU A 204 0.76 7.66 17.57
N ALA A 205 -0.40 8.29 17.70
CA ALA A 205 -1.67 7.57 17.78
C ALA A 205 -1.99 6.79 16.49
N GLU A 206 -1.68 7.35 15.32
CA GLU A 206 -1.84 6.68 14.02
C GLU A 206 -0.90 5.46 13.90
N GLN A 207 0.35 5.60 14.34
CA GLN A 207 1.33 4.52 14.35
C GLN A 207 0.93 3.40 15.32
N GLU A 208 0.44 3.74 16.51
CA GLU A 208 -0.05 2.75 17.48
C GLU A 208 -1.30 2.01 16.96
N GLU A 209 -2.17 2.68 16.20
CA GLU A 209 -3.32 2.02 15.59
C GLU A 209 -2.88 1.03 14.48
N VAL A 210 -1.91 1.41 13.66
CA VAL A 210 -1.29 0.49 12.69
C VAL A 210 -0.66 -0.70 13.39
N LYS A 211 0.12 -0.49 14.46
CA LYS A 211 0.69 -1.59 15.26
C LYS A 211 -0.39 -2.49 15.85
N ALA A 212 -1.49 -1.93 16.35
CA ALA A 212 -2.59 -2.71 16.88
C ALA A 212 -3.24 -3.59 15.80
N PHE A 213 -3.39 -3.07 14.58
CA PHE A 213 -3.86 -3.85 13.44
C PHE A 213 -2.86 -4.93 13.03
N THR A 214 -1.56 -4.65 13.07
CA THR A 214 -0.49 -5.63 12.83
C THR A 214 -0.57 -6.81 13.80
N GLN A 215 -0.74 -6.54 15.10
CA GLN A 215 -0.87 -7.60 16.09
C GLN A 215 -2.16 -8.42 15.90
N PHE A 216 -3.24 -7.77 15.46
CA PHE A 216 -4.48 -8.46 15.10
C PHE A 216 -4.28 -9.41 13.91
N LEU A 217 -3.65 -8.95 12.82
CA LEU A 217 -3.32 -9.78 11.66
C LEU A 217 -2.38 -10.94 12.04
N LYS A 218 -1.32 -10.65 12.81
CA LYS A 218 -0.39 -11.66 13.31
C LYS A 218 -1.10 -12.73 14.14
N GLY A 219 -1.97 -12.31 15.05
CA GLY A 219 -2.78 -13.23 15.85
C GLY A 219 -3.69 -14.12 15.00
N ARG A 220 -4.35 -13.55 13.99
CA ARG A 220 -5.17 -14.29 13.02
C ARG A 220 -4.36 -15.29 12.19
N PHE A 221 -3.14 -14.92 11.81
CA PHE A 221 -2.27 -15.79 11.02
C PHE A 221 -1.67 -16.93 11.85
N LEU A 222 -1.22 -16.66 13.07
CA LEU A 222 -0.57 -17.64 13.95
C LEU A 222 -1.55 -18.56 14.70
N SER A 223 -2.83 -18.17 14.82
CA SER A 223 -3.89 -19.04 15.37
C SER A 223 -4.18 -20.24 14.48
#